data_AF-A0A136KUB5-F1
#
_entry.id   AF-A0A136KUB5-F1
#
_cell.length_a   1.000
_cell.length_b   1.000
_cell.length_c   1.000
_cell.angle_alpha   90.00
_cell.angle_beta   90.00
_cell.angle_gamma   90.00
#
_symmetry.space_group_name_H-M   'P 1'
#
loop_
_entity.id
_entity.type
_entity.pdbx_description
1 polymer ?
#
loop_
_entity_poly.entity_id
_entity_poly.type
_entity_poly.pdbx_seq_one_letter_code
_entity_poly.pdbx_strand_id
1 'polypeptide(L)'
;MAVIMILPALLYYVLLNQGRSTEYFFSWTVALINLITSTDFYTKWLAFLGTLFGQTILFLSIAGALIAPSRMRWLLISLWIGYLLYGLTLPFQMYTHSYYHIQLIPLIALGLAVVIDPLVETVTKQNRVRSVSFIALIVAIIGYQSYVARSVLIAESFRHEPAYWNSVGEAIPSDAKVIALTQDYGYRLMLYSWRKVDLWPLATELSETRNPDKNNAAKFDELTAGMDYFLVTAFGQLEKQPELKKILDSYPIAIEGEGFVLYDLRTK
;
A
#
# COMPACT_ATOMS: atom_id res chain seq x y z
N MET A 1 8.64 13.33 -28.61
CA MET A 1 7.86 12.20 -28.07
C MET A 1 7.69 12.29 -26.56
N ALA A 2 8.75 12.24 -25.75
CA ALA A 2 8.63 12.32 -24.27
C ALA A 2 7.87 13.57 -23.78
N VAL A 3 8.17 14.75 -24.35
CA VAL A 3 7.45 15.99 -24.02
C VAL A 3 5.96 15.88 -24.35
N ILE A 4 5.59 15.31 -25.50
CA ILE A 4 4.19 15.14 -25.92
C ILE A 4 3.44 14.16 -25.00
N MET A 5 4.13 13.16 -24.43
CA MET A 5 3.52 12.23 -23.47
C MET A 5 3.33 12.84 -22.08
N ILE A 6 4.22 13.73 -21.65
CA ILE A 6 4.19 14.34 -20.31
C ILE A 6 3.30 15.59 -20.29
N LEU A 7 3.30 16.37 -21.38
CA LEU A 7 2.65 17.68 -21.43
C LEU A 7 1.15 17.64 -21.08
N PRO A 8 0.33 16.70 -21.57
CA PRO A 8 -1.09 16.65 -21.21
C PRO A 8 -1.32 16.40 -19.72
N ALA A 9 -0.55 15.47 -19.13
CA ALA A 9 -0.64 15.16 -17.70
C ALA A 9 -0.17 16.35 -16.86
N LEU A 10 0.93 17.01 -17.24
CA LEU A 10 1.46 18.16 -16.54
C LEU A 10 0.48 19.35 -16.62
N LEU A 11 -0.04 19.66 -17.80
CA LEU A 11 -1.06 20.69 -17.98
C LEU A 11 -2.30 20.39 -17.13
N TYR A 12 -2.80 19.15 -17.19
CA TYR A 12 -4.02 18.77 -16.46
C TYR A 12 -3.84 18.80 -14.94
N TYR A 13 -2.83 18.11 -14.41
CA TYR A 13 -2.67 17.92 -12.97
C TYR A 13 -1.99 19.09 -12.25
N VAL A 14 -1.15 19.87 -12.95
CA VAL A 14 -0.40 20.97 -12.34
C VAL A 14 -1.02 22.33 -12.66
N LEU A 15 -1.52 22.56 -13.88
CA LEU A 15 -2.06 23.88 -14.25
C LEU A 15 -3.59 23.95 -14.14
N LEU A 16 -4.31 22.93 -14.59
CA LEU A 16 -5.78 22.96 -14.71
C LEU A 16 -6.51 22.45 -13.47
N ASN A 17 -5.89 21.61 -12.65
CA ASN A 17 -6.54 20.98 -11.48
C ASN A 17 -5.77 21.21 -10.17
N GLN A 18 -5.35 22.46 -9.95
CA GLN A 18 -4.42 22.86 -8.88
C GLN A 18 -4.84 22.53 -7.44
N GLY A 19 -6.09 22.15 -7.18
CA GLY A 19 -6.54 21.81 -5.83
C GLY A 19 -5.93 20.49 -5.34
N ARG A 20 -6.55 19.36 -5.69
CA ARG A 20 -6.23 18.06 -5.09
C ARG A 20 -4.95 17.42 -5.61
N SER A 21 -4.61 17.58 -6.89
CA SER A 21 -3.43 16.91 -7.46
C SER A 21 -2.12 17.62 -7.13
N THR A 22 -2.12 18.95 -7.03
CA THR A 22 -0.96 19.70 -6.58
C THR A 22 -0.68 19.40 -5.11
N GLU A 23 -1.70 19.46 -4.25
CA GLU A 23 -1.55 19.08 -2.84
C GLU A 23 -1.05 17.64 -2.69
N TYR A 24 -1.59 16.71 -3.48
CA TYR A 24 -1.09 15.32 -3.53
C TYR A 24 0.39 15.25 -3.88
N PHE A 25 0.83 15.94 -4.94
CA PHE A 25 2.24 15.95 -5.36
C PHE A 25 3.15 16.51 -4.26
N PHE A 26 2.80 17.65 -3.66
CA PHE A 26 3.60 18.21 -2.57
C PHE A 26 3.61 17.29 -1.34
N SER A 27 2.47 16.70 -1.00
CA SER A 27 2.30 15.79 0.12
C SER A 27 3.12 14.52 0.00
N TRP A 28 3.17 13.92 -1.19
CA TRP A 28 3.71 12.57 -1.39
C TRP A 28 5.07 12.53 -2.05
N THR A 29 5.44 13.57 -2.81
CA THR A 29 6.75 13.68 -3.44
C THR A 29 7.62 14.66 -2.70
N VAL A 30 7.22 15.94 -2.65
CA VAL A 30 8.12 17.01 -2.15
C VAL A 30 8.40 16.86 -0.65
N ALA A 31 7.38 16.63 0.17
CA ALA A 31 7.54 16.48 1.62
C ALA A 31 8.39 15.26 2.01
N LEU A 32 8.48 14.25 1.14
CA LEU A 32 9.15 12.98 1.41
C LEU A 32 10.46 12.83 0.61
N ILE A 33 10.82 13.82 -0.22
CA ILE A 33 11.98 13.72 -1.12
C ILE A 33 13.29 13.53 -0.36
N ASN A 34 13.39 14.06 0.87
CA ASN A 34 14.58 13.91 1.70
C ASN A 34 14.93 12.45 2.01
N LEU A 35 13.96 11.52 1.94
CA LEU A 35 14.21 10.09 2.13
C LEU A 35 15.24 9.55 1.13
N ILE A 36 15.31 10.08 -0.09
CA ILE A 36 16.26 9.61 -1.11
C ILE A 36 17.72 9.92 -0.75
N THR A 37 17.97 10.81 0.20
CA THR A 37 19.31 11.13 0.68
C THR A 37 19.82 10.14 1.73
N SER A 38 18.92 9.36 2.33
CA SER A 38 19.25 8.35 3.33
C SER A 38 19.62 7.02 2.66
N THR A 39 20.66 6.37 3.17
CA THR A 39 21.01 5.00 2.76
C THR A 39 19.94 3.99 3.17
N ASP A 40 19.24 4.24 4.28
CA ASP A 40 18.16 3.40 4.81
C ASP A 40 16.98 3.28 3.82
N PHE A 41 16.72 4.32 3.03
CA PHE A 41 15.71 4.26 1.98
C PHE A 41 16.03 3.18 0.94
N TYR A 42 17.26 3.14 0.44
CA TYR A 42 17.66 2.18 -0.61
C TYR A 42 17.72 0.75 -0.08
N THR A 43 18.14 0.56 1.19
CA THR A 43 18.15 -0.76 1.81
C THR A 43 16.72 -1.27 2.04
N LYS A 44 15.81 -0.42 2.54
CA LYS A 44 14.39 -0.76 2.69
C LYS A 44 13.73 -1.05 1.35
N TRP A 45 14.01 -0.24 0.32
CA TRP A 45 13.49 -0.47 -1.02
C TRP A 45 13.96 -1.81 -1.60
N LEU A 46 15.27 -2.11 -1.54
CA LEU A 46 15.80 -3.38 -2.03
C LEU A 46 15.30 -4.58 -1.20
N ALA A 47 15.19 -4.44 0.12
CA ALA A 47 14.64 -5.47 0.99
C ALA A 47 13.18 -5.76 0.64
N PHE A 48 12.37 -4.72 0.43
CA PHE A 48 10.97 -4.85 0.02
C PHE A 48 10.82 -5.50 -1.36
N LEU A 49 11.65 -5.13 -2.34
CA LEU A 49 11.71 -5.86 -3.61
C LEU A 49 12.07 -7.34 -3.43
N GLY A 50 12.95 -7.63 -2.47
CA GLY A 50 13.31 -8.97 -2.07
C GLY A 50 12.13 -9.79 -1.54
N THR A 51 11.25 -9.18 -0.74
CA THR A 51 10.04 -9.87 -0.22
C THR A 51 9.00 -10.09 -1.31
N LEU A 52 8.92 -9.20 -2.31
CA LEU A 52 7.95 -9.31 -3.40
C LEU A 52 8.36 -10.31 -4.49
N PHE A 53 9.63 -10.28 -4.92
CA PHE A 53 10.08 -11.01 -6.11
C PHE A 53 11.17 -12.04 -5.83
N GLY A 54 11.82 -11.99 -4.65
CA GLY A 54 13.05 -12.71 -4.37
C GLY A 54 14.27 -12.01 -4.97
N GLN A 55 15.27 -11.70 -4.14
CA GLN A 55 16.46 -10.95 -4.56
C GLN A 55 17.23 -11.63 -5.70
N THR A 56 17.38 -12.96 -5.66
CA THR A 56 18.05 -13.71 -6.72
C THR A 56 17.37 -13.53 -8.07
N ILE A 57 16.03 -13.59 -8.10
CA ILE A 57 15.25 -13.44 -9.33
C ILE A 57 15.41 -12.03 -9.90
N LEU A 58 15.42 -11.01 -9.02
CA LEU A 58 15.67 -9.63 -9.39
C LEU A 58 17.03 -9.45 -10.07
N PHE A 59 18.11 -9.96 -9.46
CA PHE A 59 19.46 -9.84 -10.01
C PHE A 59 19.65 -10.65 -11.29
N LEU A 60 19.02 -11.84 -11.41
CA LEU A 60 19.01 -12.59 -12.67
C LEU A 60 18.31 -11.83 -13.78
N SER A 61 17.18 -11.15 -13.49
CA SER A 61 16.54 -10.29 -14.49
C SER A 61 17.46 -9.14 -14.95
N ILE A 62 18.15 -8.47 -14.02
CA ILE A 62 19.11 -7.42 -14.36
C ILE A 62 20.27 -7.99 -15.20
N ALA A 63 20.81 -9.15 -14.83
CA ALA A 63 21.83 -9.83 -15.62
C ALA A 63 21.33 -10.14 -17.04
N GLY A 64 20.09 -10.63 -17.16
CA GLY A 64 19.40 -10.82 -18.44
C GLY A 64 19.30 -9.56 -19.28
N ALA A 65 18.94 -8.44 -18.66
CA ALA A 65 18.91 -7.14 -19.33
C ALA A 65 20.29 -6.76 -19.89
N LEU A 66 21.38 -7.02 -19.16
CA LEU A 66 22.75 -6.68 -19.57
C LEU A 66 23.28 -7.58 -20.71
N ILE A 67 22.92 -8.86 -20.73
CA ILE A 67 23.42 -9.82 -21.75
C ILE A 67 22.53 -9.89 -23.00
N ALA A 68 21.31 -9.37 -22.95
CA ALA A 68 20.35 -9.40 -24.05
C ALA A 68 20.93 -8.85 -25.38
N PRO A 69 20.37 -9.23 -26.54
CA PRO A 69 20.72 -8.62 -27.83
C PRO A 69 20.51 -7.10 -27.81
N SER A 70 21.36 -6.35 -28.54
CA SER A 70 21.48 -4.87 -28.44
C SER A 70 20.15 -4.12 -28.32
N ARG A 71 19.18 -4.39 -29.21
CA ARG A 71 17.87 -3.72 -29.18
C ARG A 71 17.08 -4.01 -27.90
N MET A 72 17.06 -5.27 -27.46
CA MET A 72 16.35 -5.69 -26.24
C MET A 72 17.08 -5.21 -24.98
N ARG A 73 18.41 -5.23 -24.98
CA ARG A 73 19.26 -4.72 -23.91
C ARG A 73 18.94 -3.26 -23.60
N TRP A 74 18.95 -2.41 -24.63
CA TRP A 74 18.64 -0.99 -24.42
C TRP A 74 17.21 -0.75 -23.98
N LEU A 75 16.24 -1.52 -24.51
CA LEU A 75 14.87 -1.47 -24.02
C LEU A 75 14.79 -1.80 -22.51
N LEU A 76 15.37 -2.92 -22.08
CA LEU A 76 15.30 -3.37 -20.70
C LEU A 76 16.06 -2.45 -19.74
N ILE A 77 17.25 -1.98 -20.14
CA ILE A 77 18.03 -1.02 -19.35
C ILE A 77 17.25 0.29 -19.18
N SER A 78 16.64 0.81 -20.26
CA SER A 78 15.82 2.02 -20.16
C SER A 78 14.59 1.83 -19.27
N LEU A 79 13.96 0.65 -19.27
CA LEU A 79 12.86 0.34 -18.37
C LEU A 79 13.31 0.27 -16.90
N TRP A 80 14.47 -0.35 -16.61
CA TRP A 80 15.06 -0.35 -15.27
C TRP A 80 15.39 1.06 -14.79
N ILE A 81 16.03 1.87 -15.65
CA ILE A 81 16.30 3.29 -15.33
C ILE A 81 15.00 4.05 -15.09
N GLY A 82 13.99 3.86 -15.95
CA GLY A 82 12.68 4.50 -15.78
C GLY A 82 12.00 4.12 -14.46
N TYR A 83 12.08 2.85 -14.07
CA TYR A 83 11.59 2.37 -12.78
C TYR A 83 12.36 2.98 -11.60
N LEU A 84 13.69 3.09 -11.69
CA LEU A 84 14.49 3.75 -10.67
C LEU A 84 14.11 5.22 -10.51
N LEU A 85 14.02 5.96 -11.63
CA LEU A 85 13.60 7.36 -11.64
C LEU A 85 12.18 7.53 -11.10
N TYR A 86 11.26 6.64 -11.46
CA TYR A 86 9.92 6.61 -10.89
C TYR A 86 9.94 6.47 -9.37
N GLY A 87 10.73 5.53 -8.83
CA GLY A 87 10.81 5.31 -7.40
C GLY A 87 11.40 6.51 -6.63
N LEU A 88 12.32 7.25 -7.24
CA LEU A 88 12.86 8.48 -6.67
C LEU A 88 11.82 9.62 -6.55
N THR A 89 10.70 9.55 -7.28
CA THR A 89 9.61 10.53 -7.17
C THR A 89 8.58 10.20 -6.08
N LEU A 90 8.56 8.96 -5.59
CA LEU A 90 7.58 8.46 -4.61
C LEU A 90 8.28 7.59 -3.56
N PRO A 91 9.27 8.12 -2.83
CA PRO A 91 10.21 7.32 -2.06
C PRO A 91 9.54 6.52 -0.95
N PHE A 92 8.56 7.10 -0.24
CA PHE A 92 7.88 6.39 0.84
C PHE A 92 7.13 5.15 0.32
N GLN A 93 6.45 5.28 -0.82
CA GLN A 93 5.66 4.21 -1.41
C GLN A 93 6.53 3.04 -1.89
N MET A 94 7.77 3.31 -2.32
CA MET A 94 8.66 2.30 -2.85
C MET A 94 9.04 1.20 -1.85
N TYR A 95 8.94 1.43 -0.55
CA TYR A 95 9.20 0.40 0.47
C TYR A 95 7.97 0.07 1.35
N THR A 96 6.81 0.65 1.06
CA THR A 96 5.59 0.44 1.87
C THR A 96 4.40 -0.10 1.09
N HIS A 97 4.34 0.09 -0.23
CA HIS A 97 3.17 -0.25 -1.05
C HIS A 97 3.56 -1.16 -2.22
N SER A 98 3.09 -2.40 -2.21
CA SER A 98 3.46 -3.44 -3.20
C SER A 98 3.01 -3.13 -4.63
N TYR A 99 1.88 -2.46 -4.81
CA TYR A 99 1.30 -2.18 -6.14
C TYR A 99 2.12 -1.17 -6.97
N TYR A 100 2.99 -0.38 -6.34
CA TYR A 100 3.95 0.50 -7.02
C TYR A 100 5.04 -0.27 -7.77
N HIS A 101 5.05 -1.61 -7.66
CA HIS A 101 6.06 -2.48 -8.27
C HIS A 101 5.47 -3.42 -9.31
N ILE A 102 4.17 -3.36 -9.61
CA ILE A 102 3.52 -4.29 -10.53
C ILE A 102 4.14 -4.24 -11.95
N GLN A 103 4.65 -3.09 -12.35
CA GLN A 103 5.39 -2.88 -13.60
C GLN A 103 6.70 -3.66 -13.67
N LEU A 104 7.25 -4.10 -12.53
CA LEU A 104 8.42 -4.97 -12.52
C LEU A 104 8.09 -6.39 -12.96
N ILE A 105 6.85 -6.86 -12.86
CA ILE A 105 6.48 -8.23 -13.26
C ILE A 105 6.89 -8.52 -14.72
N PRO A 106 6.44 -7.76 -15.73
CA PRO A 106 6.86 -8.01 -17.11
C PRO A 106 8.35 -7.72 -17.34
N LEU A 107 8.93 -6.73 -16.66
CA LEU A 107 10.35 -6.40 -16.78
C LEU A 107 11.25 -7.55 -16.28
N ILE A 108 10.89 -8.12 -15.13
CA ILE A 108 11.54 -9.28 -14.52
C ILE A 108 11.41 -10.48 -15.45
N ALA A 109 10.20 -10.79 -15.92
CA ALA A 109 9.94 -11.91 -16.82
C ALA A 109 10.78 -11.83 -18.11
N LEU A 110 10.87 -10.65 -18.73
CA LEU A 110 11.68 -10.46 -19.95
C LEU A 110 13.18 -10.62 -19.69
N GLY A 111 13.69 -10.13 -18.57
CA GLY A 111 15.09 -10.34 -18.19
C GLY A 111 15.40 -11.81 -17.92
N LEU A 112 14.52 -12.51 -17.17
CA LEU A 112 14.67 -13.93 -16.89
C LEU A 112 14.62 -14.79 -18.16
N ALA A 113 13.76 -14.43 -19.12
CA ALA A 113 13.67 -15.15 -20.39
C ALA A 113 15.03 -15.22 -21.09
N VAL A 114 15.78 -14.11 -21.10
CA VAL A 114 17.15 -14.06 -21.68
C VAL A 114 18.12 -14.97 -20.94
N VAL A 115 18.06 -15.01 -19.61
CA VAL A 115 18.96 -15.85 -18.80
C VAL A 115 18.64 -17.33 -18.94
N ILE A 116 17.37 -17.68 -19.08
CA ILE A 116 16.88 -19.06 -19.12
C ILE A 116 16.98 -19.65 -20.54
N ASP A 117 17.06 -18.82 -21.58
CA ASP A 117 17.06 -19.24 -22.99
C ASP A 117 18.10 -20.34 -23.31
N PRO A 118 19.39 -20.25 -22.89
CA PRO A 118 20.36 -21.30 -23.17
C PRO A 118 20.01 -22.65 -22.54
N LEU A 119 19.37 -22.63 -21.36
CA LEU A 119 18.89 -23.84 -20.70
C LEU A 119 17.73 -24.46 -21.49
N VAL A 120 16.81 -23.64 -21.97
CA VAL A 120 15.68 -24.08 -22.82
C VAL A 120 16.18 -24.67 -24.14
N GLU A 121 17.12 -24.01 -24.81
CA GLU A 121 17.76 -24.56 -26.01
C GLU A 121 18.44 -25.91 -25.75
N THR A 122 19.10 -26.04 -24.60
CA THR A 122 19.75 -27.30 -24.22
C THR A 122 18.72 -28.41 -24.01
N VAL A 123 17.60 -28.11 -23.33
CA VAL A 123 16.53 -29.07 -23.03
C VAL A 123 15.77 -29.49 -24.29
N THR A 124 15.54 -28.58 -25.23
CA THR A 124 14.84 -28.89 -26.50
C THR A 124 15.63 -29.81 -27.42
N LYS A 125 16.96 -29.83 -27.29
CA LYS A 125 17.85 -30.76 -28.01
C LYS A 125 17.95 -32.15 -27.36
N GLN A 126 17.38 -32.35 -26.16
CA GLN A 126 17.40 -33.65 -25.47
C GLN A 126 16.30 -34.59 -26.00
N ASN A 127 16.31 -35.84 -25.53
CA ASN A 127 15.22 -36.77 -25.80
C ASN A 127 13.90 -36.32 -25.15
N ARG A 128 12.77 -36.82 -25.68
CA ARG A 128 11.43 -36.45 -25.23
C ARG A 128 11.22 -36.62 -23.73
N VAL A 129 11.80 -37.66 -23.13
CA VAL A 129 11.66 -37.92 -21.68
C VAL A 129 12.26 -36.77 -20.87
N ARG A 130 13.49 -36.35 -21.18
CA ARG A 130 14.15 -35.23 -20.49
C ARG A 130 13.40 -33.91 -20.70
N SER A 131 12.94 -33.62 -21.91
CA SER A 131 12.19 -32.40 -22.20
C SER A 131 10.84 -32.36 -21.46
N VAL A 132 10.10 -33.48 -21.45
CA VAL A 132 8.84 -33.60 -20.69
C VAL A 132 9.08 -33.46 -19.19
N SER A 133 10.11 -34.11 -18.64
CA SER A 133 10.46 -33.98 -17.22
C SER A 133 10.79 -32.53 -16.83
N PHE A 134 11.52 -31.81 -17.69
CA PHE A 134 11.82 -30.40 -17.46
C PHE A 134 10.54 -29.53 -17.47
N ILE A 135 9.66 -29.72 -18.45
CA ILE A 135 8.37 -29.01 -18.51
C ILE A 135 7.53 -29.34 -17.27
N ALA A 136 7.46 -30.60 -16.87
CA ALA A 136 6.73 -31.03 -15.68
C ALA A 136 7.28 -30.36 -14.41
N LEU A 137 8.60 -30.20 -14.30
CA LEU A 137 9.23 -29.47 -13.20
C LEU A 137 8.82 -27.98 -13.19
N ILE A 138 8.85 -27.31 -14.34
CA ILE A 138 8.42 -25.90 -14.44
C ILE A 138 6.95 -25.75 -14.04
N VAL A 139 6.08 -26.63 -14.55
CA VAL A 139 4.66 -26.65 -14.18
C VAL A 139 4.48 -26.91 -12.69
N ALA A 140 5.25 -27.82 -12.10
CA ALA A 140 5.20 -28.10 -10.67
C ALA A 140 5.62 -26.89 -9.83
N ILE A 141 6.67 -26.16 -10.22
CA ILE A 141 7.12 -24.94 -9.54
C ILE A 141 6.03 -23.87 -9.59
N ILE A 142 5.47 -23.60 -10.78
CA ILE A 142 4.39 -22.62 -10.96
C ILE A 142 3.15 -23.05 -10.15
N GLY A 143 2.79 -24.33 -10.22
CA GLY A 143 1.66 -24.90 -9.49
C GLY A 143 1.82 -24.77 -7.98
N TYR A 144 3.01 -25.04 -7.44
CA TYR A 144 3.31 -24.88 -6.02
C TYR A 144 3.17 -23.43 -5.57
N GLN A 145 3.77 -22.47 -6.29
CA GLN A 145 3.66 -21.05 -5.93
C GLN A 145 2.21 -20.55 -6.03
N SER A 146 1.47 -20.99 -7.05
CA SER A 146 0.04 -20.68 -7.21
C SER A 146 -0.80 -21.25 -6.06
N TYR A 147 -0.48 -22.48 -5.63
CA TYR A 147 -1.14 -23.12 -4.50
C TYR A 147 -0.87 -22.40 -3.17
N VAL A 148 0.37 -21.97 -2.92
CA VAL A 148 0.73 -21.18 -1.74
C VAL A 148 -0.04 -19.86 -1.72
N ALA A 149 -0.03 -19.10 -2.83
CA ALA A 149 -0.77 -17.85 -2.94
C ALA A 149 -2.27 -18.05 -2.70
N ARG A 150 -2.87 -19.08 -3.33
CA ARG A 150 -4.26 -19.45 -3.08
C ARG A 150 -4.52 -19.79 -1.62
N SER A 151 -3.62 -20.56 -0.98
CA SER A 151 -3.78 -21.02 0.40
C SER A 151 -3.84 -19.86 1.38
N VAL A 152 -3.00 -18.84 1.18
CA VAL A 152 -3.07 -17.59 1.98
C VAL A 152 -4.41 -16.89 1.80
N LEU A 153 -4.89 -16.75 0.56
CA LEU A 153 -6.15 -16.08 0.26
C LEU A 153 -7.39 -16.79 0.82
N ILE A 154 -7.37 -18.13 0.92
CA ILE A 154 -8.49 -18.88 1.49
C ILE A 154 -8.41 -19.05 3.01
N ALA A 155 -7.25 -18.78 3.62
CA ALA A 155 -7.04 -18.92 5.06
C ALA A 155 -7.76 -17.83 5.86
N GLU A 156 -7.97 -16.66 5.27
CA GLU A 156 -8.71 -15.56 5.88
C GLU A 156 -10.17 -15.52 5.38
N SER A 157 -11.11 -15.28 6.30
CA SER A 157 -12.53 -15.17 5.98
C SER A 157 -13.11 -13.89 6.55
N PHE A 158 -13.49 -12.98 5.64
CA PHE A 158 -14.13 -11.70 5.95
C PHE A 158 -15.67 -11.77 5.94
N ARG A 159 -16.25 -12.97 5.93
CA ARG A 159 -17.72 -13.16 5.85
C ARG A 159 -18.47 -12.62 7.08
N HIS A 160 -17.78 -12.44 8.20
CA HIS A 160 -18.33 -11.90 9.44
C HIS A 160 -18.41 -10.36 9.43
N GLU A 161 -17.64 -9.70 8.57
CA GLU A 161 -17.53 -8.24 8.53
C GLU A 161 -18.87 -7.53 8.29
N PRO A 162 -19.75 -7.94 7.36
CA PRO A 162 -20.98 -7.19 7.10
C PRO A 162 -21.88 -7.10 8.34
N ALA A 163 -22.05 -8.21 9.07
CA ALA A 163 -22.88 -8.23 10.28
C ALA A 163 -22.28 -7.36 11.39
N TYR A 164 -20.96 -7.45 11.60
CA TYR A 164 -20.25 -6.60 12.55
C TYR A 164 -20.42 -5.12 12.22
N TRP A 165 -20.09 -4.68 10.99
CA TRP A 165 -20.19 -3.27 10.62
C TRP A 165 -21.63 -2.76 10.66
N ASN A 166 -22.61 -3.57 10.27
CA ASN A 166 -24.03 -3.21 10.42
C ASN A 166 -24.37 -2.90 11.88
N SER A 167 -23.94 -3.73 12.83
CA SER A 167 -24.17 -3.49 14.26
C SER A 167 -23.54 -2.18 14.76
N VAL A 168 -22.33 -1.85 14.28
CA VAL A 168 -21.67 -0.57 14.58
C VAL A 168 -22.50 0.60 14.04
N GLY A 169 -23.02 0.49 12.81
CA GLY A 169 -23.79 1.57 12.19
C GLY A 169 -25.20 1.75 12.75
N GLU A 170 -25.81 0.69 13.26
CA GLU A 170 -27.08 0.73 14.01
C GLU A 170 -26.93 1.44 15.36
N ALA A 171 -25.78 1.29 16.01
CA ALA A 171 -25.47 2.01 17.24
C ALA A 171 -25.28 3.52 17.03
N ILE A 172 -24.87 3.95 15.83
CA ILE A 172 -24.71 5.38 15.51
C ILE A 172 -26.10 6.00 15.25
N PRO A 173 -26.50 7.06 16.00
CA PRO A 173 -27.76 7.75 15.74
C PRO A 173 -27.82 8.35 14.33
N SER A 174 -29.01 8.40 13.74
CA SER A 174 -29.22 8.67 12.31
C SER A 174 -28.55 9.93 11.77
N ASP A 175 -28.61 11.01 12.55
CA ASP A 175 -28.18 12.36 12.16
C ASP A 175 -26.97 12.85 12.95
N ALA A 176 -26.30 11.95 13.66
CA ALA A 176 -25.14 12.27 14.47
C ALA A 176 -23.91 12.54 13.61
N LYS A 177 -23.17 13.58 13.96
CA LYS A 177 -21.82 13.84 13.44
C LYS A 177 -20.83 13.03 14.25
N VAL A 178 -20.15 12.10 13.59
CA VAL A 178 -19.23 11.17 14.25
C VAL A 178 -17.83 11.34 13.68
N ILE A 179 -16.87 11.52 14.58
CA ILE A 179 -15.45 11.33 14.27
C ILE A 179 -15.01 9.95 14.77
N ALA A 180 -14.19 9.24 14.00
CA ALA A 180 -13.88 7.84 14.26
C ALA A 180 -12.38 7.53 14.20
N LEU A 181 -11.90 6.79 15.19
CA LEU A 181 -10.66 6.02 15.13
C LEU A 181 -11.00 4.59 14.66
N THR A 182 -10.97 4.40 13.34
CA THR A 182 -11.44 3.18 12.67
C THR A 182 -10.47 2.68 11.61
N GLN A 183 -10.59 1.39 11.27
CA GLN A 183 -9.86 0.74 10.16
C GLN A 183 -10.28 1.29 8.80
N ASP A 184 -9.44 1.06 7.79
CA ASP A 184 -9.72 1.22 6.35
C ASP A 184 -10.41 2.55 5.96
N TYR A 185 -10.00 3.65 6.59
CA TYR A 185 -10.55 4.99 6.32
C TYR A 185 -12.08 5.07 6.48
N GLY A 186 -12.66 4.22 7.33
CA GLY A 186 -14.11 4.13 7.53
C GLY A 186 -14.87 3.55 6.34
N TYR A 187 -14.20 3.03 5.31
CA TYR A 187 -14.87 2.54 4.10
C TYR A 187 -15.77 1.33 4.38
N ARG A 188 -15.42 0.45 5.32
CA ARG A 188 -16.28 -0.69 5.67
C ARG A 188 -17.58 -0.26 6.33
N LEU A 189 -17.49 0.72 7.24
CA LEU A 189 -18.64 1.33 7.90
C LEU A 189 -19.55 2.06 6.90
N MET A 190 -18.95 2.75 5.92
CA MET A 190 -19.69 3.38 4.83
C MET A 190 -20.34 2.37 3.90
N LEU A 191 -19.62 1.29 3.55
CA LEU A 191 -20.08 0.27 2.59
C LEU A 191 -21.21 -0.58 3.17
N TYR A 192 -21.04 -1.11 4.37
CA TYR A 192 -22.01 -2.05 4.95
C TYR A 192 -23.14 -1.32 5.66
N SER A 193 -22.82 -0.26 6.41
CA SER A 193 -23.76 0.38 7.33
C SER A 193 -24.28 1.73 6.85
N TRP A 194 -23.84 2.20 5.68
CA TRP A 194 -24.23 3.49 5.10
C TRP A 194 -23.94 4.69 6.02
N ARG A 195 -22.96 4.55 6.92
CA ARG A 195 -22.53 5.60 7.84
C ARG A 195 -21.22 6.22 7.36
N LYS A 196 -21.24 7.52 7.13
CA LYS A 196 -20.03 8.31 6.87
C LYS A 196 -19.56 8.94 8.18
N VAL A 197 -18.27 8.86 8.44
CA VAL A 197 -17.62 9.43 9.62
C VAL A 197 -16.45 10.30 9.21
N ASP A 198 -16.15 11.30 10.01
CA ASP A 198 -14.87 12.00 9.93
C ASP A 198 -13.80 11.14 10.58
N LEU A 199 -12.56 11.23 10.11
CA LEU A 199 -11.49 10.32 10.53
C LEU A 199 -10.57 11.00 11.53
N TRP A 200 -10.43 10.37 12.70
CA TRP A 200 -9.33 10.69 13.59
C TRP A 200 -8.02 10.16 12.99
N PRO A 201 -6.93 10.95 13.01
CA PRO A 201 -5.65 10.51 12.45
C PRO A 201 -5.09 9.23 13.11
N LEU A 202 -4.65 8.27 12.29
CA LEU A 202 -3.97 7.07 12.75
C LEU A 202 -2.51 7.35 13.13
N ALA A 203 -1.98 6.58 14.09
CA ALA A 203 -0.56 6.54 14.41
C ALA A 203 0.15 5.59 13.43
N THR A 204 0.81 6.16 12.43
CA THR A 204 1.45 5.43 11.33
C THR A 204 2.90 5.90 11.11
N GLU A 205 3.73 5.04 10.52
CA GLU A 205 5.09 5.42 10.10
C GLU A 205 5.07 6.63 9.15
N LEU A 206 4.04 6.75 8.31
CA LEU A 206 3.87 7.91 7.42
C LEU A 206 3.66 9.20 8.21
N SER A 207 2.80 9.18 9.24
CA SER A 207 2.55 10.36 10.07
C SER A 207 3.81 10.77 10.84
N GLU A 208 4.56 9.81 11.36
CA GLU A 208 5.84 10.05 12.05
C GLU A 208 6.90 10.59 11.09
N THR A 209 7.01 10.01 9.88
CA THR A 209 7.95 10.45 8.85
C THR A 209 7.64 11.88 8.39
N ARG A 210 6.35 12.23 8.28
CA ARG A 210 5.94 13.53 7.75
C ARG A 210 5.96 14.64 8.80
N ASN A 211 5.58 14.33 10.03
CA ASN A 211 5.50 15.29 11.12
C ASN A 211 5.85 14.60 12.45
N PRO A 212 7.14 14.39 12.75
CA PRO A 212 7.57 13.62 13.91
C PRO A 212 7.09 14.24 15.24
N ASP A 213 6.91 15.56 15.29
CA ASP A 213 6.46 16.28 16.49
C ASP A 213 4.93 16.46 16.57
N LYS A 214 4.15 15.80 15.70
CA LYS A 214 2.70 16.03 15.62
C LYS A 214 1.96 15.42 16.81
N ASN A 215 1.51 16.28 17.71
CA ASN A 215 0.56 15.90 18.76
C ASN A 215 -0.90 16.13 18.30
N ASN A 216 -1.58 15.06 17.86
CA ASN A 216 -3.01 15.14 17.50
C ASN A 216 -3.90 15.33 18.73
N ALA A 217 -3.51 14.82 19.90
CA ALA A 217 -4.30 14.96 21.14
C ALA A 217 -4.35 16.42 21.61
N ALA A 218 -3.27 17.19 21.40
CA ALA A 218 -3.28 18.64 21.62
C ALA A 218 -4.28 19.40 20.72
N LYS A 219 -4.72 18.78 19.62
CA LYS A 219 -5.72 19.32 18.69
C LYS A 219 -7.09 18.65 18.83
N PHE A 220 -7.33 17.92 19.92
CA PHE A 220 -8.59 17.19 20.10
C PHE A 220 -9.81 18.09 19.95
N ASP A 221 -9.84 19.22 20.66
CA ASP A 221 -10.97 20.16 20.62
C ASP A 221 -11.18 20.76 19.21
N GLU A 222 -10.10 21.00 18.46
CA GLU A 222 -10.17 21.49 17.07
C GLU A 222 -10.75 20.41 16.14
N LEU A 223 -10.23 19.19 16.23
CA LEU A 223 -10.61 18.08 15.35
C LEU A 223 -12.00 17.51 15.65
N THR A 224 -12.48 17.65 16.88
CA THR A 224 -13.80 17.19 17.32
C THR A 224 -14.85 18.29 17.37
N ALA A 225 -14.49 19.52 16.97
CA ALA A 225 -15.39 20.66 16.99
C ALA A 225 -16.68 20.38 16.19
N GLY A 226 -17.82 20.44 16.88
CA GLY A 226 -19.13 20.22 16.28
C GLY A 226 -19.46 18.76 15.97
N MET A 227 -18.71 17.80 16.52
CA MET A 227 -19.03 16.37 16.51
C MET A 227 -19.88 16.00 17.72
N ASP A 228 -20.82 15.08 17.53
CA ASP A 228 -21.69 14.56 18.58
C ASP A 228 -21.06 13.37 19.30
N TYR A 229 -20.34 12.51 18.58
CA TYR A 229 -19.73 11.30 19.14
C TYR A 229 -18.33 11.02 18.61
N PHE A 230 -17.56 10.29 19.41
CA PHE A 230 -16.29 9.69 19.02
C PHE A 230 -16.43 8.17 18.96
N LEU A 231 -16.25 7.58 17.78
CA LEU A 231 -16.27 6.13 17.58
C LEU A 231 -14.86 5.54 17.65
N VAL A 232 -14.67 4.48 18.42
CA VAL A 232 -13.46 3.66 18.41
C VAL A 232 -13.82 2.23 18.02
N THR A 233 -13.27 1.77 16.89
CA THR A 233 -13.29 0.36 16.45
C THR A 233 -11.87 -0.20 16.29
N ALA A 234 -10.86 0.69 16.20
CA ALA A 234 -9.46 0.33 16.07
C ALA A 234 -8.70 0.47 17.40
N PHE A 235 -9.01 -0.37 18.39
CA PHE A 235 -8.38 -0.30 19.72
C PHE A 235 -6.85 -0.40 19.70
N GLY A 236 -6.28 -1.20 18.80
CA GLY A 236 -4.81 -1.26 18.65
C GLY A 236 -4.19 0.07 18.21
N GLN A 237 -4.95 0.96 17.56
CA GLN A 237 -4.53 2.34 17.27
C GLN A 237 -4.73 3.27 18.47
N LEU A 238 -5.75 3.00 19.30
CA LEU A 238 -5.97 3.75 20.54
C LEU A 238 -4.84 3.51 21.55
N GLU A 239 -4.38 2.27 21.70
CA GLU A 239 -3.24 1.94 22.57
C GLU A 239 -1.93 2.63 22.15
N LYS A 240 -1.78 2.92 20.85
CA LYS A 240 -0.65 3.71 20.33
C LYS A 240 -0.79 5.21 20.58
N GLN A 241 -1.95 5.68 21.05
CA GLN A 241 -2.27 7.09 21.30
C GLN A 241 -2.73 7.28 22.76
N PRO A 242 -1.83 7.13 23.75
CA PRO A 242 -2.19 7.14 25.17
C PRO A 242 -2.80 8.47 25.63
N GLU A 243 -2.42 9.60 25.02
CA GLU A 243 -3.04 10.89 25.31
C GLU A 243 -4.49 10.97 24.83
N LEU A 244 -4.79 10.46 23.63
CA LEU A 244 -6.16 10.34 23.15
C LEU A 244 -7.00 9.46 24.07
N LYS A 245 -6.45 8.31 24.48
CA LYS A 245 -7.12 7.40 25.41
C LYS A 245 -7.52 8.11 26.71
N LYS A 246 -6.58 8.84 27.34
CA LYS A 246 -6.87 9.65 28.54
C LYS A 246 -7.96 10.70 28.32
N ILE A 247 -8.00 11.31 27.14
CA ILE A 247 -9.06 12.28 26.80
C ILE A 247 -10.40 11.57 26.69
N LEU A 248 -10.48 10.46 25.95
CA LEU A 248 -11.72 9.70 25.76
C LEU A 248 -12.25 9.09 27.07
N ASP A 249 -11.35 8.67 27.97
CA ASP A 249 -11.71 8.18 29.32
C ASP A 249 -12.43 9.23 30.18
N SER A 250 -12.33 10.52 29.82
CA SER A 250 -13.06 11.61 30.49
C SER A 250 -14.48 11.84 29.97
N TYR A 251 -14.86 11.21 28.85
CA TYR A 251 -16.19 11.32 28.25
C TYR A 251 -17.05 10.10 28.60
N PRO A 252 -18.37 10.28 28.79
CA PRO A 252 -19.26 9.15 29.04
C PRO A 252 -19.38 8.26 27.80
N ILE A 253 -19.47 6.96 28.03
CA ILE A 253 -19.76 5.98 26.99
C ILE A 253 -21.25 6.03 26.69
N ALA A 254 -21.61 6.40 25.46
CA ALA A 254 -22.99 6.37 24.99
C ALA A 254 -23.42 4.92 24.73
N ILE A 255 -22.58 4.16 24.02
CA ILE A 255 -22.83 2.77 23.64
C ILE A 255 -21.49 2.03 23.62
N GLU A 256 -21.50 0.82 24.18
CA GLU A 256 -20.41 -0.15 24.05
C GLU A 256 -21.00 -1.43 23.46
N GLY A 257 -20.35 -1.92 22.40
CA GLY A 257 -20.74 -3.16 21.73
C GLY A 257 -19.54 -4.10 21.57
N GLU A 258 -19.78 -5.27 20.98
CA GLU A 258 -18.71 -6.23 20.74
C GLU A 258 -17.73 -5.69 19.69
N GLY A 259 -16.58 -5.18 20.13
CA GLY A 259 -15.54 -4.65 19.26
C GLY A 259 -15.65 -3.17 18.90
N PHE A 260 -16.49 -2.38 19.58
CA PHE A 260 -16.50 -0.93 19.41
C PHE A 260 -17.00 -0.17 20.65
N VAL A 261 -16.59 1.08 20.78
CA VAL A 261 -17.08 2.02 21.81
C VAL A 261 -17.45 3.35 21.14
N LEU A 262 -18.60 3.90 21.51
CA LEU A 262 -19.08 5.21 21.10
C LEU A 262 -19.12 6.14 22.32
N TYR A 263 -18.24 7.13 22.35
CA TYR A 263 -18.17 8.16 23.41
C TYR A 263 -19.07 9.35 23.05
N ASP A 264 -19.80 9.90 24.01
CA ASP A 264 -20.61 11.10 23.84
C ASP A 264 -19.76 12.36 24.04
N LEU A 265 -19.61 13.17 23.00
CA LEU A 265 -18.81 14.40 23.04
C LEU A 265 -19.62 15.64 23.47
N ARG A 266 -20.95 15.52 23.59
CA ARG A 266 -21.84 16.64 23.89
C ARG A 266 -21.91 16.93 25.39
N THR A 267 -21.63 15.93 26.20
CA THR A 267 -21.63 15.99 27.66
C THR A 267 -20.21 15.83 28.17
N LYS A 268 -19.69 16.91 28.77
CA LYS A 268 -18.46 16.91 29.55
C LYS A 268 -18.80 17.18 31.01
#